data_AF-F9DMQ1-F1
#
_entry.id   AF-F9DMQ1-F1
#
_cell.length_a   1.000
_cell.length_b   1.000
_cell.length_c   1.000
_cell.angle_alpha   90.00
_cell.angle_beta   90.00
_cell.angle_gamma   90.00
#
_symmetry.space_group_name_H-M   'P 1'
#
loop_
_entity.id
_entity.type
_entity.pdbx_description
1 polymer ?
#
loop_
_entity_poly.entity_id
_entity_poly.type
_entity_poly.pdbx_seq_one_letter_code
_entity_poly.pdbx_strand_id
1 'polypeptide(L)'
;MMILAPFLTAVILGSIILLITWWFKKMHFSLFVQTLPGILTAITAIVLFYIGFVNIKGFEGAAYEFLAFFLISFAAISFEMAKKNKEEK
;
A
#
# COMPACT_ATOMS: atom_id res chain seq x y z
N MET A 1 13.71 17.94 3.92
CA MET A 1 14.26 16.68 3.37
C MET A 1 14.32 15.58 4.43
N MET A 2 13.26 15.42 5.23
CA MET A 2 13.19 14.37 6.29
C MET A 2 11.79 13.75 6.36
N ILE A 3 10.74 14.54 6.04
CA ILE A 3 9.34 14.06 5.95
C ILE A 3 8.81 14.10 4.51
N LEU A 4 9.15 15.14 3.75
CA LEU A 4 8.62 15.34 2.39
C LEU A 4 9.00 14.22 1.42
N ALA A 5 10.26 13.77 1.44
CA ALA A 5 10.72 12.69 0.56
C ALA A 5 9.98 11.37 0.84
N PRO A 6 9.95 10.82 2.08
CA PRO A 6 9.21 9.60 2.37
C PRO A 6 7.71 9.74 2.15
N PHE A 7 7.13 10.93 2.39
CA PHE A 7 5.72 11.20 2.07
C PHE A 7 5.44 11.18 0.56
N LEU A 8 6.28 11.84 -0.25
CA LEU A 8 6.13 11.82 -1.71
C LEU A 8 6.29 10.39 -2.26
N THR A 9 7.27 9.65 -1.74
CA THR A 9 7.45 8.24 -2.08
C THR A 9 6.21 7.43 -1.71
N ALA A 10 5.59 7.66 -0.54
CA ALA A 10 4.32 7.05 -0.14
C ALA A 10 3.22 7.28 -1.17
N VAL A 11 3.04 8.55 -1.55
CA VAL A 11 1.96 8.99 -2.43
C VAL A 11 2.17 8.44 -3.84
N ILE A 12 3.41 8.48 -4.35
CA ILE A 12 3.74 7.94 -5.67
C ILE A 12 3.52 6.42 -5.68
N LEU A 13 4.08 5.69 -4.70
CA LEU A 13 3.96 4.23 -4.63
C LEU A 13 2.49 3.80 -4.43
N GLY A 14 1.77 4.45 -3.51
CA GLY A 14 0.36 4.20 -3.25
C GLY A 14 -0.54 4.51 -4.46
N SER A 15 -0.25 5.59 -5.19
CA SER A 15 -0.98 5.95 -6.42
C SER A 15 -0.77 4.92 -7.53
N ILE A 16 0.46 4.42 -7.69
CA ILE A 16 0.77 3.35 -8.65
C ILE A 16 -0.02 2.07 -8.29
N ILE A 17 -0.04 1.69 -7.02
CA ILE A 17 -0.78 0.51 -6.53
C ILE A 17 -2.29 0.67 -6.78
N LEU A 18 -2.87 1.84 -6.51
CA LEU A 18 -4.28 2.13 -6.78
C LEU A 18 -4.60 2.07 -8.28
N LEU A 19 -3.75 2.65 -9.13
CA LEU A 19 -3.90 2.59 -10.59
C LEU A 19 -3.85 1.16 -11.11
N ILE A 20 -2.92 0.34 -10.60
CA ILE A 20 -2.84 -1.08 -10.93
C ILE A 20 -4.12 -1.79 -10.48
N THR A 21 -4.56 -1.60 -9.23
CA THR A 21 -5.80 -2.22 -8.72
C THR A 21 -7.01 -1.85 -9.58
N TRP A 22 -7.13 -0.59 -9.99
CA TRP A 22 -8.18 -0.11 -10.88
C TRP A 22 -8.07 -0.70 -12.29
N TRP A 23 -6.86 -0.86 -12.82
CA TRP A 23 -6.61 -1.52 -14.10
C TRP A 23 -7.01 -3.01 -14.09
N PHE A 24 -6.65 -3.73 -13.03
CA PHE A 24 -7.06 -5.13 -12.82
C PHE A 24 -8.58 -5.26 -12.70
N LYS A 25 -9.24 -4.28 -12.07
CA LYS A 25 -10.71 -4.18 -12.05
C LYS A 25 -11.29 -4.03 -13.46
N LYS A 26 -10.71 -3.15 -14.30
CA LYS A 26 -11.18 -2.93 -15.68
C LYS A 26 -11.04 -4.16 -16.58
N MET A 27 -10.06 -5.03 -16.30
CA MET A 27 -9.82 -6.26 -17.05
C MET A 27 -10.67 -7.48 -16.62
N HIS A 28 -11.68 -7.30 -15.75
CA HIS A 28 -12.56 -8.40 -15.28
C HIS A 28 -11.82 -9.60 -14.66
N PHE A 29 -10.62 -9.39 -14.10
CA PHE A 29 -9.87 -10.48 -13.48
C PHE A 29 -10.56 -11.04 -12.23
N SER A 30 -10.30 -12.33 -11.95
CA SER A 30 -10.78 -13.04 -10.75
C SER A 30 -10.40 -12.29 -9.46
N LEU A 31 -11.24 -12.42 -8.43
CA LEU A 31 -11.08 -11.73 -7.13
C LEU A 31 -9.68 -11.92 -6.53
N PHE A 32 -9.10 -13.13 -6.68
CA PHE A 32 -7.73 -13.43 -6.25
C PHE A 32 -6.70 -12.48 -6.84
N VAL A 33 -6.86 -12.11 -8.11
CA VAL A 33 -5.94 -11.24 -8.84
C VAL A 33 -6.19 -9.76 -8.51
N GLN A 34 -7.43 -9.39 -8.19
CA GLN A 34 -7.74 -8.03 -7.70
C GLN A 34 -7.21 -7.78 -6.28
N THR A 35 -7.17 -8.79 -5.41
CA THR A 35 -6.64 -8.67 -4.05
C THR A 35 -5.12 -8.72 -3.98
N LEU A 36 -4.47 -9.26 -5.01
CA LEU A 36 -3.02 -9.40 -5.12
C LEU A 36 -2.25 -8.09 -4.87
N PRO A 37 -2.60 -6.95 -5.52
CA PRO A 37 -1.96 -5.67 -5.22
C PRO A 37 -2.12 -5.22 -3.76
N GLY A 38 -3.30 -5.45 -3.14
CA GLY A 38 -3.53 -5.16 -1.72
C GLY A 38 -2.64 -5.99 -0.79
N ILE A 39 -2.52 -7.30 -1.05
CA ILE A 39 -1.64 -8.21 -0.30
C ILE A 39 -0.17 -7.78 -0.43
N LEU A 40 0.29 -7.48 -1.64
CA LEU A 40 1.66 -7.00 -1.88
C LEU A 40 1.95 -5.70 -1.12
N THR A 41 0.97 -4.81 -1.06
CA THR A 41 1.08 -3.52 -0.35
C THR A 41 1.18 -3.73 1.16
N ALA A 42 0.38 -4.64 1.71
CA ALA A 42 0.46 -5.00 3.12
C ALA A 42 1.82 -5.61 3.50
N ILE A 43 2.34 -6.53 2.67
CA ILE A 43 3.68 -7.12 2.87
C ILE A 43 4.75 -6.02 2.83
N THR A 44 4.66 -5.13 1.85
CA THR A 44 5.59 -4.00 1.70
C THR A 44 5.57 -3.11 2.95
N ALA A 45 4.39 -2.80 3.48
CA ALA A 45 4.26 -2.00 4.69
C ALA A 45 4.93 -2.67 5.91
N ILE A 46 4.74 -3.98 6.09
CA ILE A 46 5.35 -4.73 7.20
C ILE A 46 6.88 -4.72 7.09
N VAL A 47 7.42 -4.94 5.88
CA VAL A 47 8.87 -4.89 5.64
C VAL A 47 9.43 -3.49 5.91
N LEU A 48 8.76 -2.45 5.43
CA LEU A 48 9.19 -1.06 5.68
C LEU A 48 9.12 -0.70 7.16
N PHE A 49 8.09 -1.16 7.88
CA PHE A 49 7.99 -0.98 9.31
C PHE A 49 9.14 -1.65 10.05
N TYR A 50 9.49 -2.89 9.68
CA TYR A 50 10.64 -3.59 10.28
C TYR A 50 11.96 -2.88 10.01
N ILE A 51 12.18 -2.39 8.78
CA ILE A 51 13.38 -1.63 8.45
C ILE A 51 13.44 -0.32 9.26
N GLY A 52 12.32 0.40 9.33
CA GLY A 52 12.20 1.66 10.07
C GLY A 52 12.35 1.52 11.58
N PHE A 53 11.92 0.40 12.16
CA PHE A 53 12.00 0.17 13.60
C PHE A 53 13.33 -0.46 14.02
N VAL A 54 13.84 -1.43 13.25
CA VAL A 54 15.00 -2.26 13.64
C VAL A 54 16.31 -1.75 13.05
N ASN A 55 16.32 -1.39 11.77
CA ASN A 55 17.56 -1.14 11.03
C ASN A 55 17.94 0.35 11.00
N ILE A 56 16.96 1.24 10.79
CA ILE A 56 17.17 2.68 10.71
C ILE A 56 16.70 3.31 12.01
N LYS A 57 17.61 3.74 12.89
CA LYS A 57 17.24 4.36 14.17
C LYS A 57 17.20 5.88 14.06
N GLY A 58 16.29 6.52 14.81
CA GLY A 58 16.15 7.97 14.87
C GLY A 58 15.08 8.50 13.91
N PHE A 59 15.20 9.76 13.51
CA PHE A 59 14.15 10.49 12.78
C PHE A 59 13.84 9.89 11.39
N GLU A 60 14.83 9.24 10.78
CA GLU A 60 14.69 8.59 9.48
C GLU A 60 13.88 7.28 9.60
N GLY A 61 14.06 6.53 10.68
CA GLY A 61 13.28 5.33 11.00
C GLY A 61 11.80 5.64 11.22
N ALA A 62 11.52 6.71 11.98
CA ALA A 62 10.17 7.22 12.18
C ALA A 62 9.46 7.60 10.86
N ALA A 63 10.22 8.02 9.84
CA ALA A 63 9.66 8.32 8.53
C ALA A 63 9.27 7.05 7.74
N TYR A 64 10.03 5.96 7.88
CA TYR A 64 9.66 4.65 7.33
C TYR A 64 8.44 4.05 8.03
N GLU A 65 8.32 4.22 9.35
CA GLU A 65 7.13 3.82 10.11
C GLU A 65 5.88 4.62 9.71
N PHE A 66 6.04 5.94 9.55
CA PHE A 66 4.97 6.80 9.06
C PHE A 66 4.52 6.38 7.65
N LEU A 67 5.47 6.10 6.75
CA LEU A 67 5.21 5.57 5.42
C LEU A 67 4.47 4.22 5.45
N ALA A 68 4.88 3.30 6.32
CA ALA A 68 4.22 2.01 6.51
C ALA A 68 2.76 2.15 6.97
N PHE A 69 2.48 3.10 7.86
CA PHE A 69 1.12 3.39 8.33
C PHE A 69 0.18 3.81 7.19
N PHE A 70 0.65 4.66 6.27
CA PHE A 70 -0.13 5.04 5.09
C PHE A 70 -0.33 3.86 4.13
N LEU A 71 0.70 3.04 3.89
CA LEU A 71 0.59 1.87 3.03
C LEU A 71 -0.42 0.84 3.54
N ILE A 72 -0.51 0.64 4.87
CA ILE A 72 -1.56 -0.20 5.48
C ILE A 72 -2.95 0.35 5.20
N SER A 73 -3.14 1.67 5.31
CA SER A 73 -4.43 2.31 5.01
C SER A 73 -4.82 2.13 3.53
N PHE A 74 -3.86 2.28 2.61
CA PHE A 74 -4.09 2.02 1.18
C PHE A 74 -4.39 0.53 0.90
N ALA A 75 -3.72 -0.39 1.59
CA ALA A 75 -4.01 -1.82 1.47
C ALA A 75 -5.45 -2.12 1.93
N ALA A 76 -5.90 -1.55 3.05
CA ALA A 76 -7.28 -1.69 3.53
C ALA A 76 -8.31 -1.17 2.51
N ILE A 77 -8.07 0.01 1.92
CA ILE A 77 -8.92 0.58 0.88
C ILE A 77 -8.93 -0.31 -0.38
N SER A 78 -7.78 -0.86 -0.78
CA SER A 78 -7.66 -1.78 -1.93
C SER A 78 -8.48 -3.06 -1.70
N PHE A 79 -8.46 -3.62 -0.50
CA PHE A 79 -9.29 -4.78 -0.15
C PHE A 79 -10.79 -4.48 -0.17
N GLU A 80 -11.22 -3.35 0.38
CA GLU A 80 -12.62 -2.94 0.34
C GLU A 80 -13.10 -2.68 -1.11
N MET A 81 -12.25 -2.07 -1.95
CA MET A 81 -12.53 -1.87 -3.37
C MET A 81 -12.66 -3.20 -4.14
N ALA A 82 -11.84 -4.20 -3.80
CA ALA A 82 -11.93 -5.54 -4.37
C ALA A 82 -13.17 -6.31 -3.87
N LYS A 83 -13.56 -6.12 -2.59
CA LYS A 83 -14.70 -6.80 -1.95
C LYS A 83 -16.06 -6.29 -2.43
N LYS A 84 -16.20 -4.99 -2.68
CA LYS A 84 -17.45 -4.39 -3.21
C LYS A 84 -17.89 -5.00 -4.56
N ASN A 85 -16.96 -5.62 -5.30
CA ASN A 85 -17.23 -6.35 -6.54
C ASN A 85 -18.02 -7.67 -6.32
N LYS A 86 -18.14 -8.16 -5.08
CA LYS A 86 -18.94 -9.34 -4.73
C LYS A 86 -20.43 -9.02 -4.56
N GLU A 87 -20.78 -7.75 -4.34
CA GLU A 87 -22.18 -7.31 -4.16
C GLU A 87 -22.80 -6.76 -5.45
N GLU A 88 -21.97 -6.33 -6.41
CA GLU A 88 -22.41 -5.84 -7.73
C GLU A 88 -22.43 -6.93 -8.83
N LYS A 89 -22.03 -8.16 -8.52
CA LYS A 89 -22.08 -9.34 -9.42
C LYS A 89 -23.12 -10.35 -8.94
#